data_AF-A0A2M7TQ27-F1
#
_entry.id   AF-A0A2M7TQ27-F1
#
_cell.length_a   1.000
_cell.length_b   1.000
_cell.length_c   1.000
_cell.angle_alpha   90.00
_cell.angle_beta   90.00
_cell.angle_gamma   90.00
#
_symmetry.space_group_name_H-M   'P 1'
#
loop_
_entity.id
_entity.type
_entity.pdbx_description
1 polymer ?
#
loop_
_entity_poly.entity_id
_entity_poly.type
_entity_poly.pdbx_seq_one_letter_code
_entity_poly.pdbx_strand_id
1 'polypeptide(L)'
;MLTCQKCKKQNPDHAIFCSYCGSPLDRKPSSPSSSPDREQPLSSPELRSMPRSASLLSQRQATDLEQASKTPPLSTQPVQSVSQEQVPSKKKKPRWILGAIVFIILLVVVSAFLIVKFAPGLLDSILNKEKELAYNTEDQ
;
A
#
# COMPACT_ATOMS: atom_id res chain seq x y z
N MET A 1 14.87 -0.65 -15.35
CA MET A 1 13.85 -0.42 -14.31
C MET A 1 13.07 0.85 -14.63
N LEU A 2 11.73 0.85 -14.50
CA LEU A 2 10.86 1.97 -14.87
C LEU A 2 10.24 2.64 -13.63
N THR A 3 10.34 3.96 -13.55
CA THR A 3 9.78 4.74 -12.43
C THR A 3 8.37 5.22 -12.75
N CYS A 4 7.42 4.96 -11.85
CA CYS A 4 6.04 5.43 -12.02
C CYS A 4 5.98 6.96 -11.91
N GLN A 5 5.39 7.63 -12.91
CA GLN A 5 5.28 9.09 -12.89
C GLN A 5 4.29 9.63 -11.85
N LYS A 6 3.33 8.81 -11.40
CA LYS A 6 2.31 9.18 -10.40
C LYS A 6 2.81 9.07 -8.96
N CYS A 7 3.44 7.95 -8.59
CA CYS A 7 3.84 7.68 -7.19
C CYS A 7 5.36 7.59 -6.97
N LYS A 8 6.17 7.74 -8.03
CA LYS A 8 7.64 7.72 -8.00
C LYS A 8 8.28 6.42 -7.51
N LYS A 9 7.51 5.33 -7.39
CA LYS A 9 8.04 3.98 -7.10
C LYS A 9 8.67 3.35 -8.35
N GLN A 10 9.71 2.55 -8.15
CA GLN A 10 10.31 1.74 -9.20
C GLN A 10 9.49 0.47 -9.48
N ASN A 11 9.41 0.09 -10.75
CA ASN A 11 8.70 -1.09 -11.25
C ASN A 11 9.60 -1.80 -12.28
N PRO A 12 9.40 -3.11 -12.52
CA PRO A 12 10.12 -3.80 -13.58
C PRO A 12 9.81 -3.17 -14.94
N ASP A 13 10.78 -3.20 -15.86
CA ASP A 13 10.63 -2.64 -17.21
C ASP A 13 9.49 -3.27 -18.00
N HIS A 14 9.12 -4.49 -17.61
CA HIS A 14 8.02 -5.25 -18.17
C HIS A 14 6.69 -5.13 -17.41
N ALA A 15 6.54 -4.21 -16.46
CA ALA A 15 5.24 -3.90 -15.85
C ALA A 15 4.35 -3.04 -16.78
N ILE A 16 3.07 -3.40 -16.91
CA ILE A 16 2.08 -2.60 -17.66
C ILE A 16 1.41 -1.57 -16.73
N PHE A 17 1.25 -1.93 -15.44
CA PHE A 17 0.70 -1.08 -14.39
C PHE A 17 1.66 -1.00 -13.21
N CYS A 18 1.59 0.10 -12.46
CA CYS A 18 2.38 0.27 -11.25
C CYS A 18 1.88 -0.66 -10.13
N SER A 19 2.77 -1.48 -9.55
CA SER A 19 2.42 -2.40 -8.47
C SER A 19 2.07 -1.72 -7.13
N TYR A 20 2.25 -0.39 -7.05
CA TYR A 20 2.02 0.38 -5.82
C TYR A 20 0.77 1.25 -5.87
N CYS A 21 0.49 1.88 -7.02
CA CYS A 21 -0.66 2.80 -7.16
C CYS A 21 -1.63 2.44 -8.28
N GLY A 22 -1.39 1.33 -9.02
CA GLY A 22 -2.26 0.85 -10.10
C GLY A 22 -2.26 1.70 -11.37
N SER A 23 -1.54 2.82 -11.42
CA SER A 23 -1.51 3.68 -12.61
C SER A 23 -0.81 2.98 -13.78
N PRO A 24 -1.27 3.18 -15.02
CA PRO A 24 -0.61 2.63 -16.20
C PRO A 24 0.81 3.21 -16.33
N LEU A 25 1.73 2.37 -16.80
CA LEU A 25 3.10 2.76 -17.08
C LEU A 25 3.23 2.95 -18.60
N ASP A 26 3.40 4.19 -19.04
CA ASP A 26 3.65 4.51 -20.45
C ASP A 26 4.99 3.92 -20.87
N ARG A 27 4.92 2.77 -21.55
CA ARG A 27 6.07 2.27 -22.30
C ARG A 27 6.00 2.92 -23.66
N LYS A 28 6.83 3.94 -23.85
CA LYS A 28 7.21 4.29 -25.20
C LYS A 28 8.05 3.11 -25.71
N PRO A 29 7.57 2.29 -26.66
CA PRO A 29 8.48 1.38 -27.34
C PRO A 29 9.59 2.27 -27.89
N SER A 30 10.85 1.94 -27.59
CA SER A 30 12.01 2.52 -28.24
C SER A 30 11.96 2.10 -29.71
N SER A 31 11.07 2.72 -30.48
CA SER A 31 11.08 2.70 -31.92
C SER A 31 12.38 3.41 -32.33
N PRO A 32 13.21 2.81 -33.20
CA PRO A 32 14.35 3.52 -33.74
C PRO A 32 13.85 4.82 -34.37
N SER A 33 14.47 5.92 -33.96
CA SER A 33 14.29 7.24 -34.52
C SER A 33 14.53 7.17 -36.03
N SER A 34 13.45 7.10 -36.81
CA SER A 34 13.45 7.50 -38.22
C SER A 34 12.55 8.71 -38.32
N SER A 35 13.15 9.90 -38.23
CA SER A 35 12.60 11.07 -38.91
C SER A 35 12.77 10.84 -40.42
N PRO A 36 11.73 11.14 -41.21
CA PRO A 36 11.83 12.36 -41.97
C PRO A 36 10.58 13.24 -41.86
N ASP A 37 10.83 14.54 -41.80
CA ASP A 37 10.19 15.63 -42.53
C ASP A 37 8.76 15.48 -43.09
N ARG A 38 7.96 16.53 -42.85
CA ARG A 38 6.78 17.02 -43.61
C ARG A 38 5.57 16.10 -43.68
N GLU A 39 4.33 16.55 -43.48
CA GLU A 39 3.72 17.82 -43.85
C GLU A 39 2.49 18.05 -42.94
N GLN A 40 2.25 19.29 -42.50
CA GLN A 40 0.93 19.70 -42.00
C GLN A 40 -0.05 19.79 -43.18
N PRO A 41 -1.28 19.29 -43.01
CA PRO A 41 -2.43 20.00 -43.56
C PRO A 41 -3.34 20.48 -42.45
N LEU A 42 -3.43 21.80 -42.36
CA LEU A 42 -4.47 22.54 -41.67
C LEU A 42 -5.75 22.49 -42.54
N SER A 43 -6.81 21.83 -42.07
CA SER A 43 -8.17 22.04 -42.56
C SER A 43 -9.21 21.65 -41.50
N SER A 44 -9.64 22.68 -40.75
CA SER A 44 -11.03 23.08 -40.46
C SER A 44 -12.06 22.09 -39.86
N PRO A 45 -13.04 22.60 -39.07
CA PRO A 45 -13.90 21.80 -38.21
C PRO A 45 -15.15 21.29 -38.94
N GLU A 46 -15.41 19.98 -38.90
CA GLU A 46 -16.71 19.44 -39.28
C GLU A 46 -17.58 19.25 -38.03
N LEU A 47 -18.39 20.28 -37.82
CA LEU A 47 -19.55 20.33 -36.96
C LEU A 47 -20.52 19.20 -37.34
N ARG A 48 -20.39 18.01 -36.74
CA ARG A 48 -21.43 16.97 -36.83
C ARG A 48 -22.29 16.95 -35.59
N SER A 49 -23.38 17.70 -35.70
CA SER A 49 -24.59 17.62 -34.89
C SER A 49 -25.10 16.17 -34.82
N MET A 50 -25.15 15.61 -33.62
CA MET A 50 -26.00 14.45 -33.31
C MET A 50 -27.07 14.89 -32.28
N PRO A 51 -28.36 14.71 -32.57
CA PRO A 51 -29.44 15.08 -31.65
C PRO A 51 -29.64 14.06 -30.52
N ARG A 52 -29.94 14.60 -29.33
CA ARG A 52 -30.54 13.95 -28.15
C ARG A 52 -31.81 13.18 -28.52
N SER A 53 -31.86 11.86 -28.26
CA SER A 53 -33.14 11.15 -28.11
C SER A 53 -33.08 9.76 -27.42
N ALA A 54 -31.93 9.25 -26.99
CA ALA A 54 -31.84 7.87 -26.49
C ALA A 54 -31.99 7.69 -24.96
N SER A 55 -32.08 8.73 -24.13
CA SER A 55 -31.91 8.57 -22.67
C SER A 55 -33.13 8.84 -21.79
N LEU A 56 -34.29 9.22 -22.34
CA LEU A 56 -35.48 9.55 -21.54
C LEU A 56 -36.52 8.42 -21.40
N LEU A 57 -36.34 7.26 -22.05
CA LEU A 57 -37.32 6.16 -21.96
C LEU A 57 -37.05 5.13 -20.85
N SER A 58 -35.93 5.20 -20.14
CA SER A 58 -35.59 4.22 -19.09
C SER A 58 -35.96 4.68 -17.67
N GLN A 59 -36.83 5.69 -17.52
CA GLN A 59 -37.22 6.28 -16.23
C GLN A 59 -38.70 6.13 -15.89
N ARG A 60 -39.42 5.08 -16.34
CA ARG A 60 -40.86 5.01 -16.05
C ARG A 60 -41.53 3.64 -15.85
N GLN A 61 -40.77 2.61 -15.45
CA GLN A 61 -41.32 1.32 -14.97
C GLN A 61 -40.29 0.80 -13.95
N ALA A 62 -40.53 0.57 -12.65
CA ALA A 62 -41.74 0.37 -11.90
C ALA A 62 -41.50 0.82 -10.44
N THR A 63 -42.14 1.94 -10.07
CA THR A 63 -42.60 2.21 -8.71
C THR A 63 -44.12 1.97 -8.72
N ASP A 64 -44.67 1.57 -7.57
CA ASP A 64 -46.08 1.29 -7.30
C ASP A 64 -46.64 -0.07 -7.74
N LEU A 65 -46.53 -1.05 -6.84
CA LEU A 65 -47.70 -1.82 -6.42
C LEU A 65 -47.51 -2.40 -5.02
N GLU A 66 -48.44 -2.02 -4.15
CA GLU A 66 -48.96 -2.82 -3.03
C GLU A 66 -48.23 -2.81 -1.69
N GLN A 67 -48.22 -1.63 -1.11
CA GLN A 67 -48.37 -1.39 0.33
C GLN A 67 -49.74 -1.87 0.83
N ALA A 68 -49.83 -2.98 1.58
CA ALA A 68 -50.95 -3.24 2.50
C ALA A 68 -50.71 -4.43 3.46
N SER A 69 -50.34 -4.13 4.73
CA SER A 69 -50.87 -4.71 5.98
C SER A 69 -49.83 -4.47 7.11
N LYS A 70 -49.89 -3.38 7.91
CA LYS A 70 -50.62 -3.28 9.21
C LYS A 70 -50.55 -4.61 10.00
N THR A 71 -50.04 -4.78 11.23
CA THR A 71 -49.78 -3.94 12.44
C THR A 71 -48.96 -4.81 13.43
N PRO A 72 -48.17 -4.28 14.39
CA PRO A 72 -47.38 -5.08 15.35
C PRO A 72 -48.18 -5.65 16.54
N PRO A 73 -47.66 -6.69 17.22
CA PRO A 73 -47.42 -6.51 18.65
C PRO A 73 -46.05 -7.02 19.13
N LEU A 74 -45.60 -6.28 20.13
CA LEU A 74 -44.54 -6.52 21.11
C LEU A 74 -44.67 -7.90 21.80
N SER A 75 -43.67 -8.78 21.73
CA SER A 75 -43.27 -9.68 22.85
C SER A 75 -42.02 -10.53 22.54
N THR A 76 -40.94 -10.25 23.28
CA THR A 76 -40.13 -11.19 24.08
C THR A 76 -39.60 -12.50 23.44
N GLN A 77 -38.30 -12.59 23.14
CA GLN A 77 -37.27 -13.26 23.98
C GLN A 77 -35.90 -13.38 23.28
N PRO A 78 -34.79 -13.50 24.06
CA PRO A 78 -33.44 -13.62 23.56
C PRO A 78 -33.11 -15.10 23.31
N VAL A 79 -32.68 -15.45 22.11
CA VAL A 79 -31.99 -16.73 21.88
C VAL A 79 -30.65 -16.42 21.23
N GLN A 80 -29.63 -16.44 22.09
CA GLN A 80 -28.25 -16.64 21.69
C GLN A 80 -28.18 -17.92 20.87
N SER A 81 -28.03 -17.79 19.55
CA SER A 81 -27.57 -18.89 18.72
C SER A 81 -26.07 -18.72 18.53
N VAL A 82 -25.36 -19.52 19.31
CA VAL A 82 -23.94 -19.79 19.19
C VAL A 82 -23.71 -20.45 17.83
N SER A 83 -23.20 -19.69 16.86
CA SER A 83 -22.49 -20.26 15.72
C SER A 83 -21.49 -19.23 15.19
N GLN A 84 -20.42 -19.03 15.98
CA GLN A 84 -19.17 -18.51 15.43
C GLN A 84 -18.54 -19.62 14.59
N GLU A 85 -18.89 -19.63 13.31
CA GLU A 85 -18.05 -20.25 12.29
C GLU A 85 -16.71 -19.51 12.31
N GLN A 86 -15.69 -20.13 12.92
CA GLN A 86 -14.32 -19.65 12.88
C GLN A 86 -13.83 -19.71 11.42
N VAL A 87 -14.04 -18.63 10.69
CA VAL A 87 -13.34 -18.37 9.44
C VAL A 87 -11.84 -18.34 9.76
N PRO A 88 -11.00 -19.21 9.17
CA PRO A 88 -9.57 -19.24 9.44
C PRO A 88 -8.97 -17.91 8.96
N SER A 89 -8.71 -17.02 9.92
CA SER A 89 -8.02 -15.77 9.67
C SER A 89 -6.61 -16.08 9.23
N LYS A 90 -6.40 -16.06 7.91
CA LYS A 90 -5.09 -16.22 7.28
C LYS A 90 -4.15 -15.16 7.88
N LYS A 91 -3.33 -15.57 8.86
CA LYS A 91 -2.20 -14.81 9.38
C LYS A 91 -1.26 -14.50 8.22
N LYS A 92 -1.39 -13.29 7.67
CA LYS A 92 -0.48 -12.75 6.67
C LYS A 92 0.86 -12.53 7.38
N LYS A 93 1.87 -13.34 7.05
CA LYS A 93 3.23 -13.20 7.57
C LYS A 93 3.70 -11.76 7.34
N PRO A 94 4.07 -11.00 8.38
CA PRO A 94 4.37 -9.59 8.24
C PRO A 94 5.69 -9.43 7.48
N ARG A 95 5.62 -8.84 6.29
CA ARG A 95 6.79 -8.44 5.48
C ARG A 95 7.65 -7.35 6.14
N TRP A 96 7.33 -6.94 7.38
CA TRP A 96 7.99 -5.87 8.11
C TRP A 96 9.32 -6.30 8.78
N ILE A 97 9.55 -7.62 8.89
CA ILE A 97 10.74 -8.19 9.54
C ILE A 97 12.03 -7.74 8.85
N LEU A 98 12.02 -7.62 7.50
CA LEU A 98 13.21 -7.19 6.77
C LEU A 98 13.55 -5.72 7.02
N GLY A 99 12.53 -4.87 7.17
CA GLY A 99 12.73 -3.46 7.53
C GLY A 99 13.26 -3.28 8.95
N ALA A 100 12.77 -4.09 9.89
CA ALA A 100 13.24 -4.08 11.28
C ALA A 100 14.71 -4.49 11.39
N ILE A 101 15.15 -5.52 10.66
CA ILE A 101 16.55 -5.98 10.69
C ILE A 101 17.49 -4.87 10.19
N VAL A 102 17.17 -4.23 9.06
CA VAL A 102 17.99 -3.13 8.51
C VAL A 102 18.05 -1.94 9.48
N PHE A 103 16.94 -1.61 10.14
CA PHE A 103 16.89 -0.54 11.14
C PHE A 103 17.74 -0.85 12.37
N ILE A 104 17.71 -2.09 12.87
CA ILE A 104 18.53 -2.53 14.00
C ILE A 104 20.02 -2.45 13.64
N ILE A 105 20.41 -2.94 12.46
CA ILE A 105 21.81 -2.87 12.01
C ILE A 105 22.27 -1.41 11.92
N LEU A 106 21.44 -0.53 11.35
CA LEU A 106 21.75 0.90 11.27
C LEU A 106 21.96 1.52 12.67
N LEU A 107 21.07 1.21 13.61
CA LEU A 107 21.19 1.70 14.99
C LEU A 107 22.48 1.24 15.66
N VAL A 108 22.89 -0.02 15.48
CA VAL A 108 24.13 -0.56 16.04
C VAL A 108 25.36 0.13 15.44
N VAL A 109 25.36 0.41 14.13
CA VAL A 109 26.49 1.10 13.48
C VAL A 109 26.59 2.56 13.96
N VAL A 110 25.45 3.26 14.07
CA VAL A 110 25.43 4.64 14.56
C VAL A 110 25.84 4.70 16.02
N SER A 111 25.34 3.80 16.88
CA SER A 111 25.72 3.77 18.29
C SER A 111 27.20 3.47 18.47
N ALA A 112 27.76 2.50 17.73
CA ALA A 112 29.20 2.21 17.74
C ALA A 112 30.03 3.44 17.32
N PHE A 113 29.62 4.14 16.26
CA PHE A 113 30.31 5.36 15.82
C PHE A 113 30.26 6.47 16.87
N LEU A 114 29.12 6.66 17.52
CA LEU A 114 28.96 7.64 18.60
C LEU A 114 29.81 7.28 19.82
N ILE A 115 29.85 6.01 20.22
CA ILE A 115 30.67 5.55 21.35
C ILE A 115 32.15 5.83 21.05
N VAL A 116 32.64 5.45 19.87
CA VAL A 116 34.04 5.68 19.47
C VAL A 116 34.39 7.18 19.42
N LYS A 117 33.45 8.03 18.97
CA LYS A 117 33.71 9.48 18.81
C LYS A 117 33.54 10.29 20.10
N PHE A 118 32.56 9.96 20.92
CA PHE A 118 32.15 10.80 22.05
C PHE A 118 32.49 10.19 23.41
N ALA A 119 32.75 8.88 23.49
CA ALA A 119 33.00 8.22 24.77
C ALA A 119 34.00 7.07 24.62
N PRO A 120 35.27 7.34 24.25
CA PRO A 120 36.27 6.30 24.09
C PRO A 120 36.51 5.46 25.36
N GLY A 121 36.21 5.99 26.55
CA GLY A 121 36.33 5.26 27.83
C GLY A 121 35.05 4.54 28.31
N LEU A 122 33.94 4.57 27.54
CA LEU A 122 32.70 3.89 27.93
C LEU A 122 32.85 2.37 27.86
N LEU A 123 33.57 1.87 26.86
CA LEU A 123 33.85 0.43 26.74
C LEU A 123 34.70 -0.07 27.91
N ASP A 124 35.72 0.70 28.31
CA ASP A 124 36.54 0.38 29.48
C ASP A 124 35.71 0.37 30.77
N SER A 125 34.79 1.32 30.93
CA SER A 125 33.87 1.33 32.09
C SER A 125 32.94 0.11 32.13
N ILE A 126 32.46 -0.36 30.98
CA ILE A 126 31.60 -1.56 30.91
C ILE A 126 32.43 -2.81 31.22
N LEU A 127 33.61 -2.96 30.61
CA LEU A 127 34.50 -4.11 30.87
C LEU A 127 34.94 -4.17 32.33
N ASN A 128 35.24 -3.02 32.95
CA ASN A 128 35.67 -3.00 34.34
C ASN A 128 34.52 -3.39 35.28
N LYS A 129 33.29 -3.00 34.96
CA LYS A 129 32.11 -3.33 35.75
C LYS A 129 31.74 -4.82 35.70
N GLU A 130 31.94 -5.48 34.56
CA GLU A 130 31.77 -6.94 34.46
C GLU A 130 32.83 -7.71 35.26
N LYS A 131 34.08 -7.24 35.26
CA LYS A 131 35.15 -7.83 36.08
C LYS A 131 34.84 -7.77 37.57
N GLU A 132 34.28 -6.65 38.03
CA GLU A 132 33.88 -6.49 39.44
C GLU A 132 32.71 -7.43 39.82
N LEU A 133 31.77 -7.66 38.90
CA LEU A 133 30.66 -8.60 39.11
C LEU A 133 31.13 -10.06 39.14
N ALA A 134 32.08 -10.42 38.28
CA ALA A 134 32.68 -11.75 38.27
C ALA A 134 33.44 -12.03 39.58
N TYR A 135 34.30 -11.08 40.01
CA TYR A 135 35.09 -11.22 41.24
C TYR A 135 34.21 -11.37 42.50
N ASN A 136 33.13 -10.59 42.61
CA ASN A 136 32.25 -10.65 43.79
C ASN A 136 31.34 -11.89 43.85
N THR A 137 31.20 -12.65 42.75
CA THR A 137 30.38 -13.88 42.72
C THR A 137 31.17 -15.12 43.13
N GLU A 138 32.50 -15.07 43.09
CA GLU A 138 33.36 -16.22 43.46
C GLU A 138 33.69 -16.28 44.96
N ASP A 139 33.45 -15.21 45.72
CA ASP A 139 33.81 -15.08 47.15
C ASP A 139 32.63 -15.29 48.12
N GLN A 140 31.45 -15.73 47.63
CA GLN A 140 30.23 -15.94 48.43
C GLN A 140 29.70 -17.38 48.28
#